data_AF-A0A7J7TDG9-F1
#
_entry.id   AF-A0A7J7TDG9-F1
#
_cell.length_a   1.000
_cell.length_b   1.000
_cell.length_c   1.000
_cell.angle_alpha   90.00
_cell.angle_beta   90.00
_cell.angle_gamma   90.00
#
_symmetry.space_group_name_H-M   'P 1'
#
loop_
_entity.id
_entity.type
_entity.pdbx_description
1 polymer ?
#
loop_
_entity_poly.entity_id
_entity_poly.type
_entity_poly.pdbx_seq_one_letter_code
_entity_poly.pdbx_strand_id
1 'polypeptide(L)'
;MWWDIRKLSEPTEVVIMDITRKEQLENALGAISLEFESTLPTKFMVGTEQGVVISCNRKAKTSAEKIVCTFSGHHGPIYALQRNPFYPKNFLTVGDWTARIWSEDSRESSIMWTKYHMAYLTDGAWSPVRPAVFFTTKMDGTLDIWDFVFKQCDPALSLKVCDEALFCLRVQDNGCFIACGSQLGTTTLLEVSNGLYTLQRNEKNTASSIFERETRREKILEVRHREMRLKEKSKAEGKDDELREEVPSINLEELVSKAEEEFFNIIFTELKKKETAAMKPKPKQRKMEGDEEVEEQDEEEKEGASEETPA
;
A
#
# COMPACT_ATOMS: atom_id res chain seq x y z
N MET A 1 21.93 12.87 -21.46
CA MET A 1 23.05 13.18 -22.38
C MET A 1 24.35 12.78 -21.71
N TRP A 2 25.30 12.25 -22.47
CA TRP A 2 26.66 11.98 -22.00
C TRP A 2 27.65 12.93 -22.67
N TRP A 3 28.71 13.26 -21.94
CA TRP A 3 29.72 14.22 -22.36
C TRP A 3 31.10 13.59 -22.17
N ASP A 4 32.02 13.88 -23.10
CA ASP A 4 33.42 13.55 -22.92
C ASP A 4 34.10 14.67 -22.12
N ILE A 5 34.74 14.31 -21.01
CA ILE A 5 35.48 15.25 -20.16
C ILE A 5 36.62 15.93 -20.93
N ARG A 6 37.15 15.29 -21.99
CA ARG A 6 38.22 15.84 -22.83
C ARG A 6 37.70 16.75 -23.94
N LYS A 7 36.42 16.61 -24.34
CA LYS A 7 35.79 17.39 -25.41
C LYS A 7 34.33 17.69 -25.03
N LEU A 8 34.14 18.80 -24.34
CA LEU A 8 32.83 19.27 -23.86
C LEU A 8 32.02 20.06 -24.90
N SER A 9 32.48 20.14 -26.16
CA SER A 9 31.81 20.94 -27.19
C SER A 9 30.51 20.30 -27.70
N GLU A 10 30.42 18.97 -27.68
CA GLU A 10 29.25 18.23 -28.14
C GLU A 10 29.02 17.01 -27.23
N PRO A 11 27.76 16.61 -27.01
CA PRO A 11 27.47 15.39 -26.28
C PRO A 11 27.94 14.20 -27.11
N THR A 12 28.58 13.22 -26.47
CA THR A 12 29.00 11.98 -27.13
C THR A 12 27.81 11.11 -27.48
N GLU A 13 26.78 11.15 -26.65
CA GLU A 13 25.60 10.32 -26.79
C GLU A 13 24.38 11.04 -26.18
N VAL A 14 23.23 10.91 -26.85
CA VAL A 14 21.95 11.43 -26.37
C VAL A 14 20.96 10.28 -26.33
N VAL A 15 20.25 10.14 -25.21
CA VAL A 15 19.15 9.20 -25.05
C VAL A 15 17.95 9.98 -24.56
N ILE A 16 16.84 9.81 -25.26
CA ILE A 16 15.55 10.39 -24.93
C ILE A 16 14.82 9.39 -24.05
N MET A 17 14.38 9.83 -22.88
CA MET A 17 13.69 9.00 -21.88
C MET A 17 12.20 8.86 -22.23
N ASP A 18 11.92 8.22 -23.36
CA ASP A 18 10.55 7.97 -23.85
C ASP A 18 10.14 6.51 -23.55
N ILE A 19 9.11 6.34 -22.72
CA ILE A 19 8.58 5.02 -22.34
C ILE A 19 8.06 4.24 -23.56
N THR A 20 7.55 4.94 -24.57
CA THR A 20 7.04 4.32 -25.80
C THR A 20 8.15 3.80 -26.71
N ARG A 21 9.41 4.14 -26.40
CA ARG A 21 10.62 3.76 -27.15
C ARG A 21 10.59 4.23 -28.61
N LYS A 22 9.83 5.29 -28.91
CA LYS A 22 9.71 5.88 -30.25
C LYS A 22 10.66 7.06 -30.47
N GLU A 23 11.46 7.41 -29.45
CA GLU A 23 12.41 8.52 -29.46
C GLU A 23 11.74 9.88 -29.71
N GLN A 24 10.46 10.02 -29.30
CA GLN A 24 9.73 11.27 -29.46
C GLN A 24 9.99 12.18 -28.25
N LEU A 25 10.49 13.38 -28.50
CA LEU A 25 10.79 14.35 -27.44
C LEU A 25 9.53 14.78 -26.67
N GLU A 26 8.37 14.82 -27.34
CA GLU A 26 7.08 15.18 -26.73
C GLU A 26 6.62 14.19 -25.66
N ASN A 27 7.03 12.92 -25.78
CA ASN A 27 6.69 11.85 -24.85
C ASN A 27 7.82 11.56 -23.85
N ALA A 28 8.87 12.38 -23.86
CA ALA A 28 10.00 12.22 -22.96
C ALA A 28 9.59 12.59 -21.54
N LEU A 29 9.93 11.74 -20.57
CA LEU A 29 9.68 12.01 -19.17
C LEU A 29 10.86 12.78 -18.54
N GLY A 30 10.54 13.76 -17.70
CA GLY A 30 11.54 14.48 -16.92
C GLY A 30 12.26 13.56 -15.93
N ALA A 31 13.59 13.55 -15.96
CA ALA A 31 14.43 12.80 -15.03
C ALA A 31 14.78 13.64 -13.80
N ILE A 32 14.54 13.12 -12.61
CA ILE A 32 14.80 13.81 -11.33
C ILE A 32 15.96 13.16 -10.59
N SER A 33 15.95 11.84 -10.49
CA SER A 33 16.96 11.07 -9.74
C SER A 33 17.61 10.03 -10.65
N LEU A 34 18.89 9.74 -10.38
CA LEU A 34 19.71 8.85 -11.18
C LEU A 34 20.54 7.96 -10.25
N GLU A 35 20.57 6.66 -10.53
CA GLU A 35 21.34 5.70 -9.74
C GLU A 35 22.03 4.66 -10.62
N PHE A 36 23.34 4.49 -10.44
CA PHE A 36 24.14 3.50 -11.16
C PHE A 36 24.24 2.19 -10.38
N GLU A 37 24.41 1.07 -11.10
CA GLU A 37 24.84 -0.17 -10.47
C GLU A 37 26.35 -0.10 -10.20
N SER A 38 26.75 -0.30 -8.94
CA SER A 38 28.14 -0.15 -8.49
C SER A 38 29.12 -1.11 -9.18
N THR A 39 28.67 -2.31 -9.54
CA THR A 39 29.47 -3.35 -10.22
C THR A 39 29.46 -3.22 -11.74
N LEU A 40 28.39 -2.65 -12.30
CA LEU A 40 28.14 -2.54 -13.74
C LEU A 40 27.76 -1.10 -14.11
N PRO A 41 28.76 -0.22 -14.37
CA PRO A 41 28.53 1.21 -14.61
C PRO A 41 27.69 1.52 -15.86
N THR A 42 27.42 0.51 -16.69
CA THR A 42 26.60 0.65 -17.88
C THR A 42 25.12 0.48 -17.60
N LYS A 43 24.75 -0.12 -16.46
CA LYS A 43 23.36 -0.23 -16.02
C LYS A 43 23.07 0.88 -15.01
N PHE A 44 21.97 1.58 -15.23
CA PHE A 44 21.54 2.66 -14.37
C PHE A 44 20.02 2.71 -14.33
N MET A 45 19.48 3.41 -13.35
CA MET A 45 18.05 3.67 -13.21
C MET A 45 17.83 5.17 -13.13
N VAL A 46 16.67 5.61 -13.60
CA VAL A 46 16.24 6.99 -13.61
C VAL A 46 14.87 7.07 -12.95
N GLY A 47 14.72 7.89 -11.91
CA GLY A 47 13.42 8.23 -11.34
C GLY A 47 12.85 9.44 -12.08
N THR A 48 11.61 9.33 -12.56
CA THR A 48 10.97 10.40 -13.32
C THR A 48 10.03 11.25 -12.47
N GLU A 49 9.67 12.42 -13.00
CA GLU A 49 8.68 13.33 -12.39
C GLU A 49 7.25 12.74 -12.40
N GLN A 50 6.92 11.82 -13.32
CA GLN A 50 5.62 11.16 -13.38
C GLN A 50 5.52 9.90 -12.48
N GLY A 51 6.51 9.60 -11.65
CA GLY A 51 6.43 8.46 -10.72
C GLY A 51 6.79 7.10 -11.33
N VAL A 52 7.55 7.10 -12.43
CA VAL A 52 8.03 5.88 -13.09
C VAL A 52 9.54 5.78 -12.92
N VAL A 53 10.03 4.62 -12.49
CA VAL A 53 11.46 4.31 -12.56
C VAL A 53 11.76 3.65 -13.90
N ILE A 54 12.72 4.18 -14.63
CA ILE A 54 13.18 3.62 -15.90
C ILE A 54 14.54 2.98 -15.68
N SER A 55 14.66 1.68 -15.94
CA SER A 55 15.93 0.96 -15.93
C SER A 55 16.55 0.98 -17.32
N CYS A 56 17.82 1.37 -17.38
CA CYS A 56 18.54 1.60 -18.61
C CYS A 56 19.87 0.85 -18.67
N ASN A 57 20.31 0.52 -19.88
CA ASN A 57 21.62 -0.05 -20.16
C ASN A 57 22.31 0.68 -21.32
N ARG A 58 23.41 1.37 -21.02
CA ARG A 58 24.20 2.16 -21.97
C ARG A 58 24.80 1.33 -23.11
N LYS A 59 25.09 0.05 -22.90
CA LYS A 59 25.73 -0.80 -23.93
C LYS A 59 24.79 -1.23 -25.06
N ALA A 60 23.49 -0.96 -24.94
CA ALA A 60 22.53 -1.36 -25.96
C ALA A 60 22.77 -0.60 -27.28
N LYS A 61 22.52 -1.28 -28.41
CA LYS A 61 22.87 -0.75 -29.74
C LYS A 61 21.94 0.37 -30.18
N THR A 62 20.65 0.27 -29.85
CA THR A 62 19.65 1.26 -30.25
C THR A 62 19.17 2.09 -29.08
N SER A 63 18.72 3.31 -29.40
CA SER A 63 17.83 4.18 -28.61
C SER A 63 16.91 3.47 -27.63
N ALA A 64 15.99 2.75 -28.27
CA ALA A 64 14.90 2.01 -27.66
C ALA A 64 15.37 0.87 -26.75
N GLU A 65 16.42 0.14 -27.13
CA GLU A 65 16.94 -0.98 -26.35
C GLU A 65 17.71 -0.53 -25.10
N LYS A 66 18.18 0.73 -25.07
CA LYS A 66 18.78 1.29 -23.86
C LYS A 66 17.75 1.40 -22.74
N ILE A 67 16.45 1.46 -23.04
CA ILE A 67 15.36 1.37 -22.05
C ILE A 67 14.98 -0.11 -21.88
N VAL A 68 15.42 -0.70 -20.77
CA VAL A 68 15.26 -2.13 -20.51
C VAL A 68 13.85 -2.42 -20.00
N CYS A 69 13.47 -1.77 -18.91
CA CYS A 69 12.16 -1.94 -18.27
C CYS A 69 11.76 -0.71 -17.46
N THR A 70 10.50 -0.66 -17.08
CA THR A 70 9.91 0.41 -16.28
C THR A 70 9.25 -0.17 -15.03
N PHE A 71 9.33 0.55 -13.92
CA PHE A 71 8.61 0.25 -12.68
C PHE A 71 7.67 1.40 -12.39
N SER A 72 6.37 1.16 -12.51
CA SER A 72 5.32 2.14 -12.27
C SER A 72 4.65 1.88 -10.93
N GLY A 73 4.54 2.90 -10.09
CA GLY A 73 3.72 2.76 -8.89
C GLY A 73 3.63 4.00 -8.02
N HIS A 74 4.58 4.94 -8.13
CA HIS A 74 4.44 6.24 -7.49
C HIS A 74 3.38 7.07 -8.19
N HIS A 75 2.70 7.92 -7.40
CA HIS A 75 1.66 8.82 -7.91
C HIS A 75 2.24 10.14 -8.41
N GLY A 76 3.48 10.44 -8.04
CA GLY A 76 4.13 11.70 -8.35
C GLY A 76 5.65 11.57 -8.44
N PRO A 77 6.37 12.71 -8.38
CA PRO A 77 7.80 12.77 -8.60
C PRO A 77 8.60 11.84 -7.67
N ILE A 78 9.62 11.18 -8.23
CA ILE A 78 10.57 10.36 -7.47
C ILE A 78 11.80 11.21 -7.16
N TYR A 79 11.85 11.74 -5.95
CA TYR A 79 12.93 12.62 -5.49
C TYR A 79 14.22 11.85 -5.15
N ALA A 80 14.10 10.64 -4.60
CA ALA A 80 15.25 9.80 -4.30
C ALA A 80 15.11 8.41 -4.92
N LEU A 81 16.22 7.91 -5.44
CA LEU A 81 16.34 6.58 -6.01
C LEU A 81 17.73 6.05 -5.63
N GLN A 82 17.79 4.96 -4.89
CA GLN A 82 19.06 4.39 -4.45
C GLN A 82 19.00 2.86 -4.38
N ARG A 83 20.03 2.18 -4.90
CA ARG A 83 20.16 0.73 -4.74
C ARG A 83 20.58 0.39 -3.32
N ASN A 84 20.12 -0.75 -2.83
CA ASN A 84 20.61 -1.25 -1.55
C ASN A 84 22.11 -1.61 -1.69
N PRO A 85 23.01 -1.07 -0.84
CA PRO A 85 24.45 -1.30 -0.94
C PRO A 85 24.87 -2.76 -0.83
N PHE A 86 24.08 -3.58 -0.13
CA PHE A 86 24.35 -5.00 0.10
C PHE A 86 23.64 -5.90 -0.90
N TYR A 87 22.47 -5.48 -1.39
CA TYR A 87 21.63 -6.24 -2.31
C TYR A 87 21.25 -5.40 -3.54
N PRO A 88 22.14 -5.25 -4.53
CA PRO A 88 21.94 -4.32 -5.66
C PRO A 88 20.70 -4.58 -6.52
N LYS A 89 20.12 -5.80 -6.44
CA LYS A 89 18.84 -6.14 -7.06
C LYS A 89 17.64 -5.44 -6.42
N ASN A 90 17.76 -5.01 -5.16
CA ASN A 90 16.72 -4.29 -4.46
C ASN A 90 17.07 -2.80 -4.42
N PHE A 91 16.08 -1.95 -4.66
CA PHE A 91 16.27 -0.50 -4.68
C PHE A 91 15.14 0.21 -3.96
N LEU A 92 15.47 1.37 -3.38
CA LEU A 92 14.56 2.26 -2.69
C LEU A 92 14.20 3.40 -3.62
N THR A 93 12.92 3.74 -3.63
CA THR A 93 12.42 4.99 -4.18
C THR A 93 11.71 5.78 -3.10
N VAL A 94 11.89 7.09 -3.12
CA VAL A 94 11.18 8.01 -2.26
C VAL A 94 10.55 9.09 -3.14
N GLY A 95 9.24 9.21 -3.01
CA GLY A 95 8.42 10.15 -3.75
C GLY A 95 7.03 10.19 -3.11
N ASP A 96 6.18 11.08 -3.58
CA ASP A 96 4.82 11.23 -3.06
C ASP A 96 4.73 11.24 -1.50
N TRP A 97 3.93 10.36 -0.92
CA TRP A 97 3.75 10.16 0.52
C TRP A 97 4.26 8.80 0.99
N THR A 98 4.98 8.06 0.13
CA THR A 98 5.43 6.69 0.40
C THR A 98 6.89 6.48 0.01
N ALA A 99 7.62 5.73 0.84
CA ALA A 99 8.89 5.15 0.44
C ALA A 99 8.63 3.70 0.03
N ARG A 100 9.16 3.29 -1.13
CA ARG A 100 8.91 1.96 -1.69
C ARG A 100 10.21 1.24 -1.94
N ILE A 101 10.22 -0.04 -1.61
CA ILE A 101 11.32 -0.95 -1.90
C ILE A 101 10.87 -1.88 -3.02
N TRP A 102 11.71 -1.95 -4.04
CA TRP A 102 11.47 -2.70 -5.26
C TRP A 102 12.51 -3.80 -5.38
N SER A 103 12.15 -4.84 -6.12
CA SER A 103 13.08 -5.85 -6.60
C SER A 103 13.14 -5.76 -8.11
N GLU A 104 14.34 -5.74 -8.70
CA GLU A 104 14.49 -5.78 -10.15
C GLU A 104 13.84 -7.02 -10.79
N ASP A 105 13.62 -8.07 -10.00
CA ASP A 105 12.95 -9.30 -10.42
C ASP A 105 11.41 -9.19 -10.43
N SER A 106 10.81 -8.11 -9.91
CA SER A 106 9.37 -7.83 -9.93
C SER A 106 9.09 -6.44 -10.51
N ARG A 107 8.40 -6.39 -11.66
CA ARG A 107 8.28 -5.17 -12.48
C ARG A 107 6.96 -4.43 -12.29
N GLU A 108 5.90 -5.16 -11.99
CA GLU A 108 4.55 -4.60 -11.90
C GLU A 108 4.29 -3.92 -10.55
N SER A 109 5.01 -4.32 -9.49
CA SER A 109 4.75 -3.87 -8.11
C SER A 109 6.01 -3.74 -7.27
N SER A 110 5.95 -2.88 -6.25
CA SER A 110 6.94 -2.82 -5.18
C SER A 110 6.76 -3.98 -4.21
N ILE A 111 7.86 -4.54 -3.70
CA ILE A 111 7.82 -5.67 -2.77
C ILE A 111 7.48 -5.25 -1.33
N MET A 112 7.81 -4.02 -0.95
CA MET A 112 7.49 -3.42 0.35
C MET A 112 7.28 -1.91 0.17
N TRP A 113 6.47 -1.31 1.03
CA TRP A 113 6.28 0.13 1.06
C TRP A 113 5.94 0.59 2.48
N THR A 114 6.27 1.85 2.78
CA THR A 114 5.90 2.48 4.03
C THR A 114 4.43 2.87 4.04
N LYS A 115 3.87 3.12 5.23
CA LYS A 115 2.54 3.72 5.34
C LYS A 115 2.47 5.06 4.61
N TYR A 116 1.26 5.47 4.25
CA TYR A 116 1.02 6.84 3.77
C TYR A 116 1.33 7.84 4.88
N HIS A 117 2.28 8.73 4.60
CA HIS A 117 2.64 9.82 5.50
C HIS A 117 1.71 11.02 5.33
N MET A 118 1.57 11.85 6.36
CA MET A 118 0.77 13.08 6.25
C MET A 118 1.51 14.18 5.49
N ALA A 119 2.84 14.24 5.65
CA ALA A 119 3.72 15.12 4.90
C ALA A 119 4.35 14.37 3.72
N TYR A 120 4.62 15.07 2.63
CA TYR A 120 5.37 14.53 1.50
C TYR A 120 6.77 14.12 1.92
N LEU A 121 7.26 13.03 1.33
CA LEU A 121 8.64 12.60 1.47
C LEU A 121 9.50 13.32 0.43
N THR A 122 10.67 13.77 0.85
CA THR A 122 11.52 14.69 0.07
C THR A 122 12.84 14.08 -0.35
N ASP A 123 13.47 13.29 0.50
CA ASP A 123 14.70 12.54 0.17
C ASP A 123 14.78 11.25 0.99
N GLY A 124 15.58 10.30 0.56
CA GLY A 124 15.84 9.08 1.30
C GLY A 124 17.15 8.40 0.93
N ALA A 125 17.69 7.63 1.88
CA ALA A 125 18.98 6.98 1.71
C ALA A 125 19.04 5.65 2.46
N TRP A 126 19.70 4.65 1.88
CA TRP A 126 20.08 3.42 2.56
C TRP A 126 21.21 3.66 3.57
N SER A 127 21.22 2.89 4.64
CA SER A 127 22.40 2.76 5.48
C SER A 127 23.50 2.01 4.73
N PRO A 128 24.73 2.55 4.67
CA PRO A 128 25.86 1.85 4.05
C PRO A 128 26.38 0.70 4.93
N VAL A 129 25.99 0.64 6.20
CA VAL A 129 26.47 -0.36 7.17
C VAL A 129 25.43 -1.43 7.49
N ARG A 130 24.14 -1.05 7.53
CA ARG A 130 23.04 -1.96 7.86
C ARG A 130 22.12 -2.19 6.65
N PRO A 131 21.98 -3.42 6.14
CA PRO A 131 21.19 -3.68 4.93
C PRO A 131 19.69 -3.48 5.11
N ALA A 132 19.19 -3.53 6.36
CA ALA A 132 17.78 -3.43 6.67
C ALA A 132 17.32 -2.00 6.99
N VAL A 133 18.27 -1.06 7.06
CA VAL A 133 18.01 0.29 7.55
C VAL A 133 18.04 1.29 6.41
N PHE A 134 17.03 2.13 6.34
CA PHE A 134 16.98 3.28 5.45
C PHE A 134 16.40 4.49 6.18
N PHE A 135 16.66 5.65 5.63
CA PHE A 135 16.30 6.93 6.19
C PHE A 135 15.42 7.67 5.21
N THR A 136 14.45 8.42 5.72
CA THR A 136 13.57 9.25 4.88
C THR A 136 13.37 10.61 5.54
N THR A 137 13.36 11.65 4.73
CA THR A 137 13.07 13.03 5.16
C THR A 137 11.73 13.48 4.62
N LYS A 138 11.09 14.41 5.34
CA LYS A 138 9.75 14.92 5.03
C LYS A 138 9.73 16.43 4.93
N MET A 139 8.69 16.93 4.27
CA MET A 139 8.39 18.37 4.20
C MET A 139 8.02 19.00 5.54
N ASP A 140 7.69 18.21 6.57
CA ASP A 140 7.43 18.70 7.91
C ASP A 140 8.70 18.78 8.78
N GLY A 141 9.89 18.57 8.23
CA GLY A 141 11.13 18.67 9.00
C GLY A 141 11.50 17.42 9.81
N THR A 142 10.77 16.32 9.58
CA THR A 142 11.00 15.06 10.28
C THR A 142 11.95 14.15 9.51
N LEU A 143 12.91 13.56 10.22
CA LEU A 143 13.75 12.46 9.78
C LEU A 143 13.20 11.15 10.38
N ASP A 144 12.81 10.22 9.52
CA ASP A 144 12.43 8.87 9.93
C ASP A 144 13.57 7.89 9.66
N ILE A 145 13.83 7.05 10.65
CA ILE A 145 14.74 5.91 10.56
C ILE A 145 13.90 4.65 10.51
N TRP A 146 14.04 3.90 9.43
CA TRP A 146 13.35 2.66 9.18
C TRP A 146 14.28 1.49 9.41
N ASP A 147 13.78 0.46 10.09
CA ASP A 147 14.44 -0.83 10.21
C ASP A 147 13.38 -1.90 9.94
N PHE A 148 13.33 -2.40 8.70
CA PHE A 148 12.27 -3.32 8.28
C PHE A 148 12.44 -4.74 8.85
N VAL A 149 13.58 -5.05 9.49
CA VAL A 149 13.75 -6.30 10.26
C VAL A 149 13.09 -6.15 11.63
N PHE A 150 13.12 -4.96 12.21
CA PHE A 150 12.49 -4.66 13.49
C PHE A 150 11.00 -4.31 13.37
N LYS A 151 10.65 -3.32 12.53
CA LYS A 151 9.28 -2.85 12.30
C LYS A 151 9.07 -2.55 10.81
N GLN A 152 8.07 -3.20 10.22
CA GLN A 152 7.76 -3.06 8.78
C GLN A 152 6.76 -1.94 8.49
N CYS A 153 5.77 -1.74 9.37
CA CYS A 153 4.66 -0.81 9.12
C CYS A 153 4.94 0.63 9.57
N ASP A 154 5.85 0.80 10.53
CA ASP A 154 6.14 2.07 11.19
C ASP A 154 7.65 2.31 11.27
N PRO A 155 8.09 3.58 11.24
CA PRO A 155 9.49 3.90 11.44
C PRO A 155 9.95 3.42 12.82
N ALA A 156 11.19 2.96 12.90
CA ALA A 156 11.82 2.56 14.16
C ALA A 156 12.03 3.78 15.06
N LEU A 157 12.40 4.91 14.47
CA LEU A 157 12.53 6.21 15.13
C LEU A 157 12.05 7.31 14.18
N SER A 158 11.34 8.30 14.73
CA SER A 158 10.93 9.51 14.01
C SER A 158 11.42 10.70 14.83
N LEU A 159 12.25 11.55 14.22
CA LEU A 159 12.90 12.67 14.87
C LEU A 159 12.55 13.97 14.15
N LYS A 160 11.94 14.91 14.88
CA LYS A 160 11.73 16.28 14.41
C LYS A 160 13.06 17.04 14.48
N VAL A 161 13.67 17.33 13.34
CA VAL A 161 14.98 17.98 13.26
C VAL A 161 14.83 19.50 13.23
N CYS A 162 13.84 19.97 12.48
CA CYS A 162 13.49 21.39 12.34
C CYS A 162 11.99 21.55 12.11
N ASP A 163 11.49 22.77 12.21
CA ASP A 163 10.09 23.08 11.92
C ASP A 163 9.81 23.28 10.42
N GLU A 164 10.85 23.53 9.62
CA GLU A 164 10.73 23.69 8.17
C GLU A 164 10.98 22.37 7.40
N ALA A 165 10.71 22.39 6.09
CA ALA A 165 10.93 21.24 5.22
C ALA A 165 12.40 20.84 5.11
N LEU A 166 12.67 19.54 5.24
CA LEU A 166 13.96 18.96 4.87
C LEU A 166 13.94 18.58 3.38
N PHE A 167 15.01 18.85 2.66
CA PHE A 167 15.11 18.58 1.21
C PHE A 167 16.25 17.66 0.81
N CYS A 168 17.27 17.51 1.65
CA CYS A 168 18.40 16.66 1.34
C CYS A 168 18.82 15.83 2.54
N LEU A 169 19.25 14.61 2.24
CA LEU A 169 19.66 13.61 3.21
C LEU A 169 20.92 12.90 2.72
N ARG A 170 22.01 12.95 3.49
CA ARG A 170 23.23 12.19 3.18
C ARG A 170 23.73 11.46 4.41
N VAL A 171 24.08 10.19 4.22
CA VAL A 171 24.62 9.32 5.27
C VAL A 171 26.11 9.17 5.04
N GLN A 172 26.90 9.27 6.11
CA GLN A 172 28.33 9.01 6.04
C GLN A 172 28.60 7.53 5.72
N ASP A 173 29.71 7.23 5.03
CA ASP A 173 30.09 5.87 4.64
C ASP A 173 30.21 4.88 5.83
N ASN A 174 30.54 5.37 7.03
CA ASN A 174 30.60 4.56 8.26
C ASN A 174 29.23 4.45 8.98
N GLY A 175 28.17 5.08 8.44
CA GLY A 175 26.81 5.10 8.98
C GLY A 175 26.60 5.92 10.26
N CYS A 176 27.63 6.53 10.83
CA CYS A 176 27.57 7.18 12.15
C CYS A 176 26.91 8.56 12.10
N PHE A 177 27.19 9.35 11.06
CA PHE A 177 26.61 10.68 10.89
C PHE A 177 25.60 10.73 9.73
N ILE A 178 24.55 11.52 9.94
CA ILE A 178 23.54 11.86 8.93
C ILE A 178 23.48 13.38 8.81
N ALA A 179 23.59 13.90 7.59
CA ALA A 179 23.40 15.31 7.29
C ALA A 179 22.02 15.53 6.66
N CYS A 180 21.27 16.49 7.20
CA CYS A 180 19.97 16.91 6.70
C CYS A 180 20.01 18.41 6.36
N GLY A 181 19.52 18.80 5.18
CA GLY A 181 19.40 20.22 4.81
C GLY A 181 17.95 20.70 4.86
N SER A 182 17.75 21.83 5.52
CA SER A 182 16.46 22.54 5.63
C SER A 182 16.24 23.53 4.48
N GLN A 183 14.99 23.87 4.24
CA GLN A 183 14.53 24.91 3.31
C GLN A 183 15.23 26.26 3.51
N LEU A 184 15.60 26.61 4.74
CA LEU A 184 16.25 27.89 5.06
C LEU A 184 17.76 27.90 4.76
N GLY A 185 18.31 26.80 4.22
CA GLY A 185 19.74 26.65 3.94
C GLY A 185 20.57 26.17 5.12
N THR A 186 19.95 25.93 6.28
CA THR A 186 20.61 25.31 7.44
C THR A 186 20.89 23.83 7.15
N THR A 187 22.11 23.38 7.41
CA THR A 187 22.48 21.96 7.37
C THR A 187 22.74 21.47 8.78
N THR A 188 21.96 20.47 9.21
CA THR A 188 22.08 19.85 10.53
C THR A 188 22.79 18.51 10.41
N LEU A 189 23.83 18.30 11.22
CA LEU A 189 24.54 17.03 11.33
C LEU A 189 24.04 16.30 12.59
N LEU A 190 23.60 15.07 12.42
CA LEU A 190 23.04 14.21 13.47
C LEU A 190 23.94 13.00 13.67
N GLU A 191 24.22 12.67 14.93
CA GLU A 191 24.89 11.43 15.30
C GLU A 191 23.86 10.33 15.57
N VAL A 192 24.07 9.19 14.93
CA VAL A 192 23.21 8.01 15.05
C VAL A 192 23.70 7.15 16.20
N SER A 193 22.79 6.59 16.99
CA SER A 193 23.16 5.71 18.10
C SER A 193 23.80 4.40 17.59
N ASN A 194 24.66 3.81 18.42
CA ASN A 194 25.44 2.62 18.07
C ASN A 194 24.58 1.50 17.47
N GLY A 195 23.40 1.21 18.05
CA GLY A 195 22.51 0.14 17.58
C GLY A 195 21.93 0.34 16.17
N LEU A 196 21.92 1.57 15.66
CA LEU A 196 21.39 1.91 14.34
C LEU A 196 22.47 1.98 13.25
N TYR A 197 23.76 2.05 13.61
CA TYR A 197 24.86 1.95 12.64
C TYR A 197 25.75 0.72 12.82
N THR A 198 25.59 -0.10 13.88
CA THR A 198 26.28 -1.39 14.00
C THR A 198 25.49 -2.51 13.35
N LEU A 199 26.13 -3.25 12.45
CA LEU A 199 25.56 -4.45 11.86
C LEU A 199 25.30 -5.52 12.93
N GLN A 200 24.05 -5.96 13.04
CA GLN A 200 23.69 -7.02 13.99
C GLN A 200 24.01 -8.41 13.43
N ARG A 201 24.17 -9.40 14.32
CA ARG A 201 24.40 -10.79 13.92
C ARG A 201 23.21 -11.30 13.10
N ASN A 202 23.50 -12.00 12.00
CA ASN A 202 22.52 -12.56 11.07
C ASN A 202 21.60 -11.55 10.35
N GLU A 203 21.78 -10.24 10.54
CA GLU A 203 20.91 -9.23 9.93
C GLU A 203 20.90 -9.31 8.40
N LYS A 204 22.07 -9.54 7.79
CA LYS A 204 22.19 -9.80 6.34
C LYS A 204 21.31 -10.97 5.90
N ASN A 205 21.42 -12.12 6.58
CA ASN A 205 20.66 -13.30 6.21
C ASN A 205 19.15 -13.07 6.40
N THR A 206 18.74 -12.41 7.48
CA THR A 206 17.34 -12.06 7.72
C THR A 206 16.81 -11.09 6.67
N ALA A 207 17.55 -10.03 6.34
CA ALA A 207 17.18 -9.08 5.30
C ALA A 207 17.05 -9.76 3.93
N SER A 208 18.01 -10.61 3.56
CA SER A 208 17.95 -11.42 2.32
C SER A 208 16.71 -12.31 2.30
N SER A 209 16.41 -13.01 3.40
CA SER A 209 15.24 -13.87 3.50
C SER A 209 13.92 -13.09 3.37
N ILE A 210 13.84 -11.89 3.96
CA ILE A 210 12.68 -11.01 3.81
C ILE A 210 12.53 -10.57 2.35
N PHE A 211 13.60 -10.11 1.70
CA PHE A 211 13.53 -9.70 0.29
C PHE A 211 13.09 -10.84 -0.63
N GLU A 212 13.64 -12.04 -0.43
CA GLU A 212 13.24 -13.22 -1.21
C GLU A 212 11.78 -13.62 -0.97
N ARG A 213 11.33 -13.57 0.30
CA ARG A 213 9.96 -13.87 0.68
C ARG A 213 8.97 -12.89 0.05
N GLU A 214 9.21 -11.59 0.19
CA GLU A 214 8.31 -10.57 -0.37
C GLU A 214 8.35 -10.57 -1.90
N THR A 215 9.52 -10.78 -2.53
CA THR A 215 9.61 -10.93 -3.99
C THR A 215 8.82 -12.14 -4.48
N ARG A 216 8.89 -13.28 -3.77
CA ARG A 216 8.12 -14.48 -4.13
C ARG A 216 6.62 -14.24 -3.96
N ARG A 217 6.22 -13.61 -2.84
CA ARG A 217 4.83 -13.25 -2.57
C ARG A 217 4.27 -12.39 -3.70
N GLU A 218 5.00 -11.36 -4.10
CA GLU A 218 4.54 -10.43 -5.14
C GLU A 218 4.41 -11.12 -6.50
N LYS A 219 5.35 -11.99 -6.87
CA LYS A 219 5.24 -12.80 -8.10
C LYS A 219 3.99 -13.67 -8.11
N ILE A 220 3.61 -14.26 -6.97
CA ILE A 220 2.38 -15.07 -6.86
C ILE A 220 1.15 -14.18 -7.05
N LEU A 221 1.14 -12.99 -6.43
CA LEU A 221 0.04 -12.03 -6.56
C LEU A 221 -0.09 -11.50 -8.00
N GLU A 222 1.03 -11.24 -8.67
CA GLU A 222 1.09 -10.80 -10.06
C GLU A 222 0.48 -11.85 -11.00
N VAL A 223 0.86 -13.12 -10.85
CA VAL A 223 0.28 -14.24 -11.62
C VAL A 223 -1.22 -14.33 -11.37
N ARG A 224 -1.66 -14.27 -10.11
CA ARG A 224 -3.09 -14.30 -9.77
C ARG A 224 -3.86 -13.11 -10.34
N HIS A 225 -3.31 -11.90 -10.27
CA HIS A 225 -3.93 -10.71 -10.86
C HIS A 225 -4.07 -10.84 -12.38
N ARG A 226 -3.07 -11.41 -13.04
CA ARG A 226 -3.11 -11.67 -14.49
C ARG A 226 -4.18 -12.70 -14.85
N GLU A 227 -4.30 -13.78 -14.08
CA GLU A 227 -5.36 -14.78 -14.26
C GLU A 227 -6.76 -14.18 -14.04
N MET A 228 -6.94 -13.35 -13.01
CA MET A 228 -8.22 -12.67 -12.77
C MET A 228 -8.59 -11.74 -13.93
N ARG A 229 -7.65 -10.92 -14.43
CA ARG A 229 -7.88 -10.05 -15.59
C ARG A 229 -8.23 -10.85 -16.87
N LEU A 230 -7.61 -12.01 -17.08
CA LEU A 230 -7.92 -12.91 -18.20
C LEU A 230 -9.33 -13.51 -18.05
N LYS A 231 -9.71 -13.92 -16.84
CA LYS A 231 -11.04 -14.46 -16.54
C LYS A 231 -12.14 -13.40 -16.69
N GLU A 232 -11.88 -12.15 -16.30
CA GLU A 232 -12.79 -11.03 -16.52
C GLU A 232 -12.95 -10.71 -18.00
N LYS A 233 -11.86 -10.72 -18.77
CA LYS A 233 -11.92 -10.58 -20.23
C LYS A 233 -12.67 -11.72 -20.90
N SER A 234 -12.44 -12.97 -20.51
CA SER A 234 -13.17 -14.11 -21.09
C SER A 234 -14.66 -14.07 -20.77
N LYS A 235 -15.04 -13.56 -19.58
CA LYS A 235 -16.44 -13.29 -19.22
C LYS A 235 -17.04 -12.15 -20.04
N ALA A 236 -16.28 -11.08 -20.28
CA ALA A 236 -16.72 -9.94 -21.08
C ALA A 236 -16.83 -10.28 -22.58
N GLU A 237 -16.00 -11.20 -23.08
CA GLU A 237 -15.99 -11.68 -24.47
C GLU A 237 -17.01 -12.80 -24.73
N GLY A 238 -17.94 -13.07 -23.79
CA GLY A 238 -19.10 -13.93 -24.04
C GLY A 238 -18.79 -15.43 -24.15
N LYS A 239 -17.66 -15.91 -23.62
CA LYS A 239 -17.38 -17.37 -23.54
C LYS A 239 -18.13 -18.11 -22.44
N ASP A 240 -19.09 -17.45 -21.78
CA ASP A 240 -20.09 -18.03 -20.89
C ASP A 240 -21.51 -18.05 -21.51
N ASP A 241 -21.66 -17.84 -22.84
CA ASP A 241 -22.96 -18.03 -23.52
C ASP A 241 -23.23 -19.51 -23.91
N GLU A 242 -22.23 -20.40 -23.84
CA GLU A 242 -22.45 -21.84 -24.10
C GLU A 242 -22.70 -22.68 -22.83
N LEU A 243 -22.59 -22.08 -21.63
CA LEU A 243 -22.89 -22.73 -20.35
C LEU A 243 -23.83 -21.90 -19.46
N ARG A 244 -24.67 -21.06 -20.08
CA ARG A 244 -25.99 -20.82 -19.49
C ARG A 244 -26.79 -22.10 -19.65
N GLU A 245 -26.70 -22.99 -18.66
CA GLU A 245 -27.92 -23.70 -18.28
C GLU A 245 -28.99 -22.61 -18.16
N GLU A 246 -30.10 -22.78 -18.89
CA GLU A 246 -31.26 -21.91 -18.79
C GLU A 246 -31.68 -21.85 -17.32
N VAL A 247 -31.17 -20.86 -16.58
CA VAL A 247 -31.79 -20.42 -15.34
C VAL A 247 -33.16 -19.94 -15.82
N PRO A 248 -34.27 -20.61 -15.45
CA PRO A 248 -35.59 -20.11 -15.82
C PRO A 248 -35.62 -18.68 -15.33
N SER A 249 -35.88 -17.72 -16.20
CA SER A 249 -36.06 -16.34 -15.79
C SER A 249 -37.18 -16.33 -14.76
N ILE A 250 -36.82 -16.33 -13.48
CA ILE A 250 -37.78 -16.26 -12.38
C ILE A 250 -38.45 -14.91 -12.59
N ASN A 251 -39.69 -14.94 -13.06
CA ASN A 251 -40.44 -13.75 -13.41
C ASN A 251 -40.71 -13.01 -12.11
N LEU A 252 -39.84 -12.04 -11.80
CA LEU A 252 -39.81 -11.34 -10.51
C LEU A 252 -41.19 -10.73 -10.20
N GLU A 253 -41.88 -10.26 -11.24
CA GLU A 253 -43.23 -9.71 -11.18
C GLU A 253 -44.26 -10.74 -10.67
N GLU A 254 -44.16 -11.99 -11.10
CA GLU A 254 -45.08 -13.05 -10.69
C GLU A 254 -44.82 -13.51 -9.25
N LEU A 255 -43.56 -13.50 -8.82
CA LEU A 255 -43.19 -13.80 -7.43
C LEU A 255 -43.65 -12.70 -6.47
N VAL A 256 -43.52 -11.43 -6.88
CA VAL A 256 -44.04 -10.28 -6.13
C VAL A 256 -45.55 -10.34 -6.04
N SER A 257 -46.25 -10.61 -7.14
CA SER A 257 -47.71 -10.74 -7.15
C SER A 257 -48.21 -11.84 -6.22
N LYS A 258 -47.54 -13.01 -6.18
CA LYS A 258 -47.91 -14.10 -5.24
C LYS A 258 -47.68 -13.71 -3.78
N ALA A 259 -46.56 -13.03 -3.49
CA ALA A 259 -46.27 -12.54 -2.14
C ALA A 259 -47.29 -11.49 -1.67
N GLU A 260 -47.74 -10.60 -2.57
CA GLU A 260 -48.80 -9.64 -2.28
C GLU A 260 -50.14 -10.31 -2.01
N GLU A 261 -50.54 -11.30 -2.83
CA GLU A 261 -51.77 -12.07 -2.62
C GLU A 261 -51.77 -12.81 -1.27
N GLU A 262 -50.66 -13.47 -0.92
CA GLU A 262 -50.51 -14.13 0.37
C GLU A 262 -50.60 -13.12 1.54
N PHE A 263 -49.93 -11.98 1.42
CA PHE A 263 -49.98 -10.92 2.43
C PHE A 263 -51.40 -10.41 2.68
N PHE A 264 -52.14 -10.08 1.62
CA PHE A 264 -53.52 -9.60 1.76
C PHE A 264 -54.46 -10.69 2.28
N ASN A 265 -54.27 -11.95 1.88
CA ASN A 265 -55.06 -13.07 2.42
C ASN A 265 -54.86 -13.24 3.94
N ILE A 266 -53.63 -13.09 4.43
CA ILE A 266 -53.33 -13.12 5.87
C ILE A 266 -54.01 -11.93 6.58
N ILE A 267 -53.96 -10.73 6.00
CA ILE A 267 -54.64 -9.56 6.57
C ILE A 267 -56.16 -9.75 6.61
N PHE A 268 -56.78 -10.22 5.53
CA PHE A 268 -58.23 -10.44 5.49
C PHE A 268 -58.68 -11.53 6.46
N THR A 269 -57.89 -12.59 6.64
CA THR A 269 -58.20 -13.64 7.62
C THR A 269 -58.06 -13.13 9.05
N GLU A 270 -57.04 -12.33 9.36
CA GLU A 270 -56.89 -11.72 10.68
C GLU A 270 -57.97 -10.66 10.97
N LEU A 271 -58.40 -9.88 9.98
CA LEU A 271 -59.54 -8.98 10.11
C LEU A 271 -60.85 -9.74 10.38
N LYS A 272 -61.12 -10.83 9.65
CA LYS A 272 -62.27 -11.71 9.93
C LYS A 272 -62.19 -12.37 11.30
N LYS A 273 -61.00 -12.77 11.77
CA LYS A 273 -60.81 -13.27 13.14
C LYS A 273 -61.09 -12.17 14.19
N LYS A 274 -60.66 -10.94 13.95
CA LYS A 274 -60.96 -9.79 14.83
C LYS A 274 -62.45 -9.44 14.84
N GLU A 275 -63.12 -9.46 13.69
CA GLU A 275 -64.57 -9.24 13.60
C GLU A 275 -65.36 -10.35 14.31
N THR A 276 -64.98 -11.61 14.12
CA THR A 276 -65.62 -12.75 14.82
C THR A 276 -65.30 -12.78 16.32
N ALA A 277 -64.14 -12.27 16.75
CA ALA A 277 -63.82 -12.06 18.16
C ALA A 277 -64.60 -10.89 18.77
N ALA A 278 -64.85 -9.82 18.01
CA ALA A 278 -65.68 -8.69 18.43
C ALA A 278 -67.19 -9.04 18.52
N MET A 279 -67.64 -10.03 17.75
CA MET A 279 -69.03 -10.52 17.78
C MET A 279 -69.33 -11.58 18.86
N LYS A 280 -68.34 -12.08 19.61
CA LYS A 280 -68.56 -13.04 20.70
C LYS A 280 -68.86 -12.33 22.03
N PRO A 281 -70.03 -12.56 22.66
CA PRO A 281 -70.42 -11.87 23.89
C PRO A 281 -69.60 -12.30 25.10
N LYS A 282 -69.23 -11.34 25.96
CA LYS A 282 -68.58 -11.57 27.26
C LYS A 282 -69.46 -12.45 28.16
N PRO A 283 -68.98 -13.60 28.67
CA PRO A 283 -69.69 -14.33 29.72
C PRO A 283 -69.60 -13.59 31.07
N LYS A 284 -70.76 -13.41 31.72
CA LYS A 284 -70.95 -12.72 33.00
C LYS A 284 -70.37 -13.53 34.17
N GLN A 285 -69.80 -12.78 35.12
CA GLN A 285 -69.37 -13.22 36.45
C GLN A 285 -70.42 -14.04 37.20
N ARG A 286 -69.97 -15.06 37.93
CA ARG A 286 -70.57 -15.49 39.21
C ARG A 286 -69.45 -15.62 40.24
N LYS A 287 -69.48 -14.71 41.23
CA LYS A 287 -68.65 -14.73 42.44
C LYS A 287 -69.10 -15.87 43.35
N MET A 288 -68.17 -16.61 43.94
CA MET A 288 -68.31 -17.19 45.27
C MET A 288 -66.94 -17.23 45.94
N GLU A 289 -66.95 -16.88 47.22
CA GLU A 289 -65.85 -16.58 48.12
C GLU A 289 -65.15 -17.83 48.66
N GLY A 290 -63.95 -17.60 49.22
CA GLY A 290 -63.45 -18.35 50.38
C GLY A 290 -62.14 -19.09 50.15
N ASP A 291 -61.09 -18.58 50.81
CA ASP A 291 -59.98 -19.30 51.48
C ASP A 291 -59.13 -20.28 50.63
N GLU A 292 -57.82 -20.35 50.74
CA GLU A 292 -56.88 -20.16 51.85
C GLU A 292 -55.47 -20.09 51.20
N GLU A 293 -54.51 -19.43 51.87
CA GLU A 293 -53.10 -19.85 52.11
C GLU A 293 -52.32 -20.62 51.00
N VAL A 294 -51.04 -20.42 50.67
CA VAL A 294 -49.80 -19.91 51.31
C VAL A 294 -48.74 -20.02 50.18
N GLU A 295 -47.83 -19.04 49.98
CA GLU A 295 -46.37 -19.17 50.26
C GLU A 295 -45.71 -20.40 49.57
N GLU A 296 -44.74 -20.30 48.66
CA GLU A 296 -43.33 -19.92 48.84
C GLU A 296 -42.65 -19.98 47.44
N GLN A 297 -41.75 -19.04 47.11
CA GLN A 297 -40.30 -19.23 46.85
C GLN A 297 -39.96 -20.28 45.76
N ASP A 298 -39.13 -20.03 44.73
CA ASP A 298 -37.85 -19.35 44.74
C ASP A 298 -37.31 -19.11 43.30
N GLU A 299 -36.30 -18.22 43.23
CA GLU A 299 -35.15 -18.16 42.29
C GLU A 299 -35.36 -17.92 40.77
N GLU A 300 -34.93 -16.74 40.28
CA GLU A 300 -33.61 -16.55 39.61
C GLU A 300 -33.43 -15.14 39.00
N GLU A 301 -32.26 -14.56 39.32
CA GLU A 301 -31.39 -13.67 38.53
C GLU A 301 -31.93 -12.44 37.78
N LYS A 302 -31.49 -11.26 38.23
CA LYS A 302 -30.97 -10.22 37.33
C LYS A 302 -29.80 -9.44 37.97
N GLU A 303 -28.62 -9.61 37.38
CA GLU A 303 -27.52 -8.66 37.49
C GLU A 303 -27.89 -7.34 36.81
N GLY A 304 -27.61 -6.23 37.50
CA GLY A 304 -27.67 -4.87 36.98
C GLY A 304 -26.88 -3.97 37.90
N ALA A 305 -25.58 -3.85 37.65
CA ALA A 305 -24.70 -2.93 38.38
C ALA A 305 -24.63 -1.59 37.63
N SER A 306 -25.31 -0.60 38.21
CA SER A 306 -25.09 0.84 38.05
C SER A 306 -23.81 1.23 38.81
N GLU A 307 -22.91 2.01 38.20
CA GLU A 307 -22.78 3.45 38.38
C GLU A 307 -21.61 3.85 39.30
N GLU A 308 -21.01 4.96 38.88
CA GLU A 308 -20.38 6.01 39.70
C GLU A 308 -18.96 5.81 40.27
N THR A 309 -18.13 6.76 39.82
CA THR A 309 -16.89 7.34 40.39
C THR A 309 -17.13 7.85 41.84
N PRO A 310 -16.15 8.42 42.62
CA PRO A 310 -14.82 8.96 42.27
C PRO A 310 -13.68 8.71 43.30
N ALA A 311 -12.45 9.10 42.95
CA ALA A 311 -11.57 10.02 43.71
C ALA A 311 -10.34 10.37 42.86
#